data_AF-T1H2D3-F1
#
_entry.id   AF-T1H2D3-F1
#
_cell.length_a   1.000
_cell.length_b   1.000
_cell.length_c   1.000
_cell.angle_alpha   90.00
_cell.angle_beta   90.00
_cell.angle_gamma   90.00
#
_symmetry.space_group_name_H-M   'P 1'
#
loop_
_entity.id
_entity.type
_entity.pdbx_description
1 polymer ?
#
loop_
_entity_poly.entity_id
_entity_poly.type
_entity_poly.pdbx_seq_one_letter_code
_entity_poly.pdbx_strand_id
1 'polypeptide(L)' 'MVQEFLKTHLAKSHKEYEKRYNLRSRPVTFHKGQIVFKRNVILSDKNKSLNAKLCPKFVKYKKCPGAKQI' A
#
# COMPACT_ATOMS: atom_id res chain seq x y z
N MET A 1 -29.28 -5.84 -31.53
CA MET A 1 -28.90 -7.26 -31.28
C MET A 1 -27.41 -7.46 -30.98
N VAL A 2 -26.49 -7.53 -31.96
CA VAL A 2 -25.06 -7.84 -31.68
C VAL A 2 -24.37 -6.76 -30.84
N GLN A 3 -24.63 -5.49 -31.13
CA GLN A 3 -24.01 -4.37 -30.42
C GLN A 3 -24.45 -4.29 -28.93
N GLU A 4 -25.70 -4.61 -28.64
CA GLU A 4 -26.24 -4.61 -27.27
C GLU A 4 -25.71 -5.82 -26.48
N PHE A 5 -25.60 -6.97 -27.14
CA PHE A 5 -24.97 -8.16 -26.58
C PHE A 5 -23.51 -7.86 -26.18
N LEU A 6 -22.76 -7.19 -27.05
CA LEU A 6 -21.39 -6.76 -26.76
C LEU A 6 -21.31 -5.81 -25.56
N LYS A 7 -22.17 -4.78 -25.52
CA LYS A 7 -22.20 -3.80 -24.41
C LYS A 7 -22.48 -4.47 -23.07
N THR A 8 -23.44 -5.39 -23.03
CA THR A 8 -23.81 -6.10 -21.79
C THR A 8 -22.69 -7.04 -21.32
N HIS A 9 -22.03 -7.74 -22.24
CA HIS A 9 -20.92 -8.65 -21.89
C HIS A 9 -19.67 -7.91 -21.43
N LEU A 10 -19.36 -6.77 -22.05
CA LEU A 10 -18.26 -5.90 -21.61
C LEU A 10 -18.54 -5.32 -20.21
N ALA A 11 -19.76 -4.83 -19.96
CA ALA A 11 -20.15 -4.30 -18.65
C ALA A 11 -20.10 -5.39 -17.55
N LYS A 12 -20.57 -6.60 -17.86
CA LYS A 12 -20.51 -7.74 -16.94
C LYS A 12 -19.07 -8.12 -16.61
N SER A 13 -18.23 -8.26 -17.64
CA SER A 13 -16.82 -8.58 -17.47
C SER A 13 -16.12 -7.52 -16.62
N HIS A 14 -16.33 -6.22 -16.92
CA HIS A 14 -15.75 -5.12 -16.14
C HIS A 14 -16.12 -5.22 -14.66
N LYS A 15 -17.39 -5.47 -14.33
CA LYS A 15 -17.86 -5.61 -12.95
C LYS A 15 -17.28 -6.84 -12.23
N GLU A 16 -17.10 -7.94 -12.93
CA GLU A 16 -16.47 -9.15 -12.39
C GLU A 16 -14.97 -8.92 -12.14
N TYR A 17 -14.30 -8.22 -13.05
CA TYR A 17 -12.89 -7.89 -12.94
C TYR A 17 -12.61 -6.77 -11.94
N GLU A 18 -13.51 -5.82 -11.69
CA GLU A 18 -13.33 -4.71 -10.73
C GLU A 18 -12.90 -5.22 -9.34
N LYS A 19 -13.49 -6.33 -8.89
CA LYS A 19 -13.16 -6.97 -7.60
C LYS A 19 -11.75 -7.61 -7.58
N ARG A 20 -11.23 -8.00 -8.75
CA ARG A 20 -9.93 -8.68 -8.93
C ARG A 20 -8.82 -7.72 -9.39
N TYR A 21 -9.15 -6.66 -10.11
CA TYR A 21 -8.18 -5.68 -10.62
C TYR A 21 -7.58 -4.83 -9.49
N ASN A 22 -8.34 -4.62 -8.42
CA ASN A 22 -7.89 -3.90 -7.22
C ASN A 22 -6.96 -4.73 -6.30
N LEU A 23 -6.50 -5.92 -6.71
CA LEU A 23 -5.61 -6.76 -5.91
C LEU A 23 -4.20 -6.17 -5.68
N ARG A 24 -3.83 -5.07 -6.35
CA ARG A 24 -2.53 -4.40 -6.11
C ARG A 24 -2.45 -3.69 -4.77
N SER A 25 -3.57 -3.36 -4.14
CA SER A 25 -3.62 -2.70 -2.83
C SER A 25 -4.84 -3.17 -2.05
N ARG A 26 -4.63 -3.95 -0.99
CA ARG A 26 -5.70 -4.28 -0.04
C ARG A 26 -6.00 -3.02 0.77
N PRO A 27 -7.28 -2.61 0.92
CA PRO A 27 -7.63 -1.57 1.86
C PRO A 27 -7.35 -2.08 3.27
N VAL A 28 -6.19 -1.71 3.83
CA VAL A 28 -5.80 -2.07 5.20
C VAL A 28 -6.01 -0.84 6.06
N THR A 29 -6.96 -0.93 6.99
CA THR A 29 -7.17 0.09 8.00
C THR A 29 -6.19 -0.14 9.16
N PHE A 30 -5.47 0.91 9.54
CA PHE A 30 -4.56 0.88 10.68
C PHE A 30 -5.13 1.73 11.81
N HIS A 31 -5.02 1.22 13.04
CA HIS A 31 -5.44 1.95 14.24
C HIS A 31 -4.33 2.89 14.74
N LYS A 32 -4.73 3.98 15.40
CA LYS A 32 -3.78 4.88 16.07
C LYS A 32 -2.97 4.11 17.10
N GLY A 33 -1.67 4.32 17.13
CA GLY A 33 -0.77 3.63 18.06
C GLY A 33 -0.37 2.21 17.64
N GLN A 34 -0.94 1.66 16.57
CA GLN A 34 -0.51 0.38 16.02
C GLN A 34 0.94 0.44 15.54
N ILE A 35 1.70 -0.61 15.85
CA ILE A 35 3.06 -0.78 15.35
C ILE A 35 2.96 -1.33 13.93
N VAL A 36 3.48 -0.59 12.98
CA VAL A 36 3.57 -0.98 11.57
C VAL A 36 5.03 -0.96 11.13
N PHE A 37 5.38 -1.73 10.12
CA PHE A 37 6.70 -1.65 9.50
C PHE A 37 6.61 -0.77 8.26
N LYS A 38 7.25 0.39 8.31
CA LYS A 38 7.29 1.31 7.17
C LYS A 38 8.67 1.21 6.50
N ARG A 39 8.68 1.23 5.16
CA ARG A 39 9.92 1.42 4.42
C ARG A 39 10.40 2.85 4.65
N ASN A 40 11.52 3.01 5.34
CA ASN A 40 12.09 4.31 5.66
C ASN A 40 13.54 4.36 5.19
N VAL A 41 13.98 5.52 4.73
CA VAL A 41 15.38 5.74 4.35
C VAL A 41 16.10 6.29 5.57
N ILE A 42 16.94 5.48 6.18
CA ILE A 42 17.81 5.92 7.29
C ILE A 42 19.07 6.53 6.66
N LEU A 43 19.41 7.74 7.07
CA LEU A 43 20.64 8.42 6.65
C LEU A 43 21.82 7.98 7.51
N SER A 44 23.01 7.94 6.93
CA SER A 44 24.25 7.67 7.67
C SER A 44 24.54 8.82 8.64
N ASP A 45 24.94 8.48 9.87
CA ASP A 45 25.23 9.45 10.92
C ASP A 45 26.57 9.07 11.58
N LYS A 46 27.60 9.90 11.36
CA LYS A 46 28.95 9.66 11.87
C LYS A 46 29.02 9.73 13.40
N ASN A 47 28.24 10.62 14.02
CA ASN A 47 28.23 10.77 15.48
C ASN A 47 27.66 9.54 16.18
N LYS A 48 26.78 8.82 15.49
CA LYS A 48 26.16 7.58 15.98
C LYS A 48 26.83 6.32 15.42
N SER A 49 27.95 6.46 14.69
CA SER A 49 28.62 5.37 13.99
C SER A 49 27.67 4.53 13.13
N LEU A 50 26.68 5.17 12.49
CA LEU A 50 25.60 4.51 11.77
C LEU A 50 25.81 4.58 10.26
N ASN A 51 25.81 3.42 9.59
CA ASN A 51 25.95 3.31 8.14
C ASN A 51 24.61 2.91 7.49
N ALA A 52 24.05 3.81 6.67
CA ALA A 52 22.78 3.61 5.97
C ALA A 52 22.70 2.33 5.14
N LYS A 53 23.84 1.86 4.57
CA LYS A 53 23.88 0.65 3.73
C LYS A 53 23.64 -0.63 4.54
N LEU A 54 23.95 -0.61 5.83
CA LEU A 54 23.78 -1.75 6.74
C LEU A 54 22.46 -1.68 7.52
N CYS A 55 21.69 -0.60 7.36
CA CYS A 55 20.44 -0.44 8.07
C CYS A 55 19.30 -1.28 7.46
N PRO A 56 18.36 -1.77 8.29
CA PRO A 56 17.19 -2.49 7.80
C PRO A 56 16.31 -1.60 6.92
N LYS A 57 15.85 -2.14 5.80
CA LYS A 57 14.98 -1.43 4.83
C LYS A 57 13.62 -1.07 5.40
N PHE A 58 13.13 -1.83 6.38
CA PHE A 58 11.85 -1.62 7.05
C PHE A 58 12.08 -1.36 8.54
N VAL A 59 11.49 -0.29 9.04
CA VAL A 59 11.65 0.15 10.42
C VAL A 59 10.31 0.11 11.13
N LYS A 60 10.30 -0.30 12.39
CA LYS A 60 9.12 -0.22 13.26
C LYS A 60 8.71 1.25 13.40
N TYR A 61 7.45 1.52 13.13
CA TYR A 61 6.86 2.84 13.18
C TYR A 61 5.53 2.78 13.93
N LYS A 62 5.34 3.67 14.90
CA LYS A 62 4.07 3.80 15.60
C LYS A 62 3.19 4.79 14.83
N LYS A 63 1.99 4.37 14.43
CA LYS A 63 1.08 5.23 13.66
C LYS A 63 0.59 6.42 14.52
N CYS A 64 0.98 7.64 14.15
CA CYS A 64 0.50 8.87 14.79
C CYS A 64 -0.93 9.25 14.29
N PRO A 65 -1.74 9.93 15.12
CA PRO A 65 -3.00 10.50 14.67
C PRO A 65 -2.77 11.52 13.53
N GLY A 66 -3.43 11.35 12.39
CA GLY A 66 -3.35 12.27 11.24
C GLY A 66 -2.48 11.81 10.07
N ALA A 67 -1.69 10.74 10.23
CA ALA A 67 -0.95 10.18 9.10
C ALA A 67 -1.91 9.46 8.13
N LYS A 68 -2.02 9.96 6.88
CA LYS A 68 -2.85 9.35 5.82
C LYS A 68 -2.66 7.83 5.77
N GLN A 69 -3.78 7.09 5.65
CA GLN A 69 -3.72 5.69 5.25
C GLN A 69 -3.31 5.66 3.77
N ILE A 70 -2.42 4.72 3.43
CA ILE A 70 -1.91 4.52 2.07
C ILE A 70 -2.96 3.72 1.32
#